data_AF-A0A7S3HCI0-F1
#
_entry.id   AF-A0A7S3HCI0-F1
#
_cell.length_a   1.000
_cell.length_b   1.000
_cell.length_c   1.000
_cell.angle_alpha   90.00
_cell.angle_beta   90.00
_cell.angle_gamma   90.00
#
_symmetry.space_group_name_H-M   'P 1'
#
loop_
_entity.id
_entity.type
_entity.pdbx_description
1 polymer ?
#
loop_
_entity_poly.entity_id
_entity_poly.type
_entity_poly.pdbx_seq_one_letter_code
_entity_poly.pdbx_strand_id
1 'polypeptide(L)'
;SKRHFLSPSFYAAMKGGNYSVSDATTTSNITPLATRELKGYVTPALLNRIYNIDSNNGLQHGSQAVYETIGQTFSPSDLTLFQKQFSLPLEPVSHVIGGHSDNHACATAHGNNCIEANLDVQYLMAVANNVPTTYYYWSGDDFLLDWIQQVANMVSPPLVFSIS
;
A
#
# COMPACT_ATOMS: atom_id res chain seq x y z
N SER A 1 4.73 -13.81 23.61
CA SER A 1 3.96 -13.96 22.36
C SER A 1 4.51 -12.97 21.35
N LYS A 2 5.12 -13.46 20.26
CA LYS A 2 5.84 -12.68 19.24
C LYS A 2 4.81 -11.97 18.35
N ARG A 3 4.68 -10.65 18.46
CA ARG A 3 3.84 -9.84 17.56
C ARG A 3 4.69 -9.32 16.40
N HIS A 4 4.21 -9.55 15.19
CA HIS A 4 4.80 -9.08 13.94
C HIS A 4 4.75 -7.55 13.90
N PHE A 5 5.81 -6.91 14.37
CA PHE A 5 6.13 -5.53 14.03
C PHE A 5 6.87 -5.53 12.70
N LEU A 6 6.60 -4.57 11.81
CA LEU A 6 7.72 -3.95 11.11
C LEU A 6 8.50 -3.22 12.20
N SER A 7 9.51 -3.91 12.72
CA SER A 7 10.23 -3.49 13.92
C SER A 7 10.83 -2.08 13.77
N PRO A 8 11.18 -1.39 14.87
CA PRO A 8 12.03 -0.21 14.80
C PRO A 8 13.33 -0.47 14.01
N SER A 9 13.79 -1.72 13.92
CA SER A 9 14.91 -2.11 13.07
C SER A 9 14.57 -2.14 11.57
N PHE A 10 13.32 -2.38 11.19
CA PHE A 10 12.83 -2.23 9.83
C PHE A 10 12.81 -0.75 9.42
N TYR A 11 12.25 0.14 10.25
CA TYR A 11 12.31 1.59 10.04
C TYR A 11 13.75 2.15 10.08
N ALA A 12 14.63 1.61 10.93
CA ALA A 12 16.05 1.98 10.94
C ALA A 12 16.79 1.48 9.69
N ALA A 13 16.49 0.28 9.20
CA ALA A 13 16.99 -0.23 7.92
C ALA A 13 16.44 0.58 6.72
N MET A 14 15.30 1.26 6.86
CA MET A 14 14.76 2.19 5.85
C MET A 14 15.49 3.56 5.83
N LYS A 15 16.18 3.97 6.91
CA LYS A 15 16.90 5.26 6.98
C LYS A 15 18.38 5.19 6.61
N GLY A 16 18.97 3.99 6.51
CA GLY A 16 20.42 3.79 6.39
C GLY A 16 20.99 3.62 4.98
N GLY A 17 20.19 3.70 3.91
CA GLY A 17 20.63 3.37 2.55
C GLY A 17 20.99 4.58 1.69
N ASN A 18 22.22 5.10 1.79
CA ASN A 18 22.81 5.89 0.70
C ASN A 18 23.40 4.92 -0.32
N TYR A 19 22.67 4.64 -1.40
CA TYR A 19 23.21 3.87 -2.52
C TYR A 19 22.96 4.58 -3.85
N SER A 20 24.06 4.85 -4.54
CA SER A 20 24.11 5.36 -5.90
C SER A 20 23.55 4.31 -6.86
N VAL A 21 22.47 4.66 -7.55
CA VAL A 21 21.96 3.92 -8.70
C VAL A 21 22.98 4.10 -9.82
N SER A 22 23.71 3.04 -10.18
CA SER A 22 24.52 3.03 -11.39
C SER A 22 23.61 2.78 -12.60
N ASP A 23 23.71 3.66 -13.59
CA ASP A 23 22.94 3.70 -14.82
C ASP A 23 22.71 2.33 -15.47
N ALA A 24 21.43 1.95 -15.59
CA ALA A 24 21.00 0.83 -16.42
C ALA A 24 20.48 1.36 -17.76
N THR A 25 21.39 1.44 -18.73
CA THR A 25 21.07 1.68 -20.14
C THR A 25 20.64 0.35 -20.76
N THR A 26 19.34 0.03 -20.86
CA THR A 26 18.76 -0.81 -21.92
C THR A 26 17.23 -0.67 -21.95
N THR A 27 16.72 -0.31 -23.12
CA THR A 27 15.30 -0.20 -23.48
C THR A 27 14.58 -1.54 -23.40
N SER A 28 13.76 -1.75 -22.37
CA SER A 28 12.62 -2.67 -22.41
C SER A 28 11.51 -2.10 -21.51
N ASN A 29 10.28 -2.05 -22.02
CA ASN A 29 9.09 -1.51 -21.33
C ASN A 29 8.60 -2.44 -20.20
N ILE A 30 9.51 -3.05 -19.44
CA ILE A 30 9.16 -3.87 -18.28
C ILE A 30 9.17 -2.93 -17.08
N THR A 31 7.98 -2.65 -16.54
CA THR A 31 7.86 -1.95 -15.25
C THR A 31 8.71 -2.71 -14.22
N PRO A 32 9.66 -2.07 -13.52
CA PRO A 32 10.54 -2.78 -12.61
C PRO A 32 9.70 -3.53 -11.56
N LEU A 33 9.81 -4.86 -11.52
CA LEU A 33 9.33 -5.66 -10.40
C LEU A 33 10.05 -5.18 -9.14
N ALA A 34 9.38 -5.24 -7.99
CA ALA A 34 10.08 -5.07 -6.72
C ALA A 34 11.19 -6.11 -6.63
N THR A 35 12.45 -5.68 -6.55
CA THR A 35 13.61 -6.58 -6.61
C THR A 35 14.19 -6.90 -5.24
N ARG A 36 13.75 -6.20 -4.18
CA ARG A 36 14.36 -6.28 -2.87
C ARG A 36 13.63 -7.24 -1.93
N GLU A 37 14.26 -8.37 -1.65
CA GLU A 37 13.91 -9.24 -0.52
C GLU A 37 14.71 -8.87 0.74
N LEU A 38 14.07 -8.97 1.91
CA LEU A 38 14.69 -8.74 3.21
C LEU A 38 14.49 -9.99 4.06
N LYS A 39 15.60 -10.65 4.45
CA LYS A 39 15.55 -11.89 5.23
C LYS A 39 14.76 -11.68 6.52
N GLY A 40 13.78 -12.55 6.76
CA GLY A 40 12.91 -12.51 7.95
C GLY A 40 11.71 -11.57 7.82
N TYR A 41 11.49 -10.97 6.65
CA TYR A 41 10.35 -10.11 6.37
C TYR A 41 9.62 -10.58 5.13
N VAL A 42 8.31 -10.33 5.10
CA VAL A 42 7.55 -10.39 3.85
C VAL A 42 7.83 -9.09 3.11
N THR A 43 8.17 -9.18 1.83
CA THR A 43 8.39 -8.02 0.96
C THR A 43 7.62 -8.22 -0.34
N PRO A 44 7.36 -7.16 -1.12
CA PRO A 44 6.72 -7.31 -2.43
C PRO A 44 7.48 -8.27 -3.36
N ALA A 45 8.83 -8.24 -3.35
CA ALA A 45 9.65 -9.17 -4.11
C ALA A 45 9.42 -10.63 -3.70
N LEU A 46 9.31 -10.90 -2.39
CA LEU A 46 9.01 -12.24 -1.88
C LEU A 46 7.62 -12.69 -2.33
N LEU A 47 6.62 -11.80 -2.25
CA LEU A 47 5.26 -12.10 -2.72
C LEU A 47 5.25 -12.45 -4.21
N ASN A 48 5.91 -11.65 -5.03
CA ASN A 48 6.03 -11.93 -6.46
C ASN A 48 6.66 -13.30 -6.72
N ARG A 49 7.73 -13.65 -5.99
CA ARG A 49 8.39 -14.96 -6.14
C ARG A 49 7.51 -16.13 -5.71
N ILE A 50 6.85 -16.05 -4.56
CA ILE A 50 6.08 -17.21 -4.04
C ILE A 50 4.76 -17.40 -4.78
N TYR A 51 4.19 -16.33 -5.35
CA TYR A 51 2.95 -16.37 -6.12
C TYR A 51 3.17 -16.38 -7.64
N ASN A 52 4.42 -16.44 -8.10
CA ASN A 52 4.79 -16.40 -9.52
C ASN A 52 4.17 -15.20 -10.27
N ILE A 53 4.30 -14.00 -9.69
CA ILE A 53 3.84 -12.77 -10.32
C ILE A 53 4.96 -12.24 -11.22
N ASP A 54 4.78 -12.43 -12.54
CA ASP A 54 5.76 -12.02 -13.56
C ASP A 54 5.69 -10.53 -13.91
N SER A 55 4.60 -9.85 -13.56
CA SER A 55 4.42 -8.40 -13.73
C SER A 55 3.42 -7.86 -12.71
N ASN A 56 3.76 -6.75 -12.07
CA ASN A 56 2.86 -6.04 -11.18
C ASN A 56 2.10 -4.90 -11.89
N ASN A 57 2.32 -4.67 -13.20
CA ASN A 57 1.62 -3.59 -13.91
C ASN A 57 0.14 -3.95 -14.14
N GLY A 58 -0.74 -3.26 -13.43
CA GLY A 58 -2.18 -3.45 -13.47
C GLY A 58 -2.97 -2.41 -14.28
N LEU A 59 -2.31 -1.45 -14.97
CA LEU A 59 -2.97 -0.28 -15.56
C LEU A 59 -4.17 -0.62 -16.47
N GLN A 60 -4.08 -1.71 -17.23
CA GLN A 60 -5.16 -2.13 -18.15
C GLN A 60 -6.22 -3.03 -17.49
N HIS A 61 -6.07 -3.33 -16.19
CA HIS A 61 -6.81 -4.39 -15.53
C HIS A 61 -7.91 -3.89 -14.56
N GLY A 62 -8.02 -2.58 -14.29
CA GLY A 62 -9.16 -2.03 -13.58
C GLY A 62 -8.86 -0.91 -12.59
N SER A 63 -9.61 -0.91 -11.48
CA SER A 63 -9.49 -0.01 -10.34
C SER A 63 -9.55 -0.81 -9.05
N GLN A 64 -8.87 -0.34 -8.02
CA GLN A 64 -8.78 -1.03 -6.73
C GLN A 64 -9.02 -0.08 -5.57
N ALA A 65 -9.37 -0.65 -4.43
CA ALA A 65 -9.57 0.11 -3.21
C ALA A 65 -9.18 -0.67 -1.97
N VAL A 66 -8.79 0.08 -0.95
CA VAL A 66 -8.81 -0.41 0.45
C VAL A 66 -10.03 0.20 1.13
N TYR A 67 -10.69 -0.60 1.96
CA TYR A 67 -11.71 -0.15 2.87
C TYR A 67 -11.17 -0.13 4.29
N GLU A 68 -11.31 1.00 4.95
CA GLU A 68 -10.79 1.22 6.29
C GLU A 68 -11.87 1.81 7.20
N THR A 69 -11.75 1.50 8.49
CA THR A 69 -12.66 1.98 9.52
C THR A 69 -11.92 2.15 10.85
N ILE A 70 -12.64 2.31 11.96
CA ILE A 70 -12.10 2.31 13.34
C ILE A 70 -10.88 3.22 13.56
N GLY A 71 -10.84 4.37 12.87
CA GLY A 71 -9.79 5.38 13.03
C GLY A 71 -8.48 5.10 12.29
N GLN A 72 -8.42 4.09 11.43
CA GLN A 72 -7.22 3.83 10.62
C GLN A 72 -7.00 4.95 9.60
N THR A 73 -5.74 5.36 9.45
CA THR A 73 -5.32 6.53 8.66
C THR A 73 -3.98 6.21 8.00
N PHE A 74 -3.93 6.24 6.67
CA PHE A 74 -2.67 6.02 5.97
C PHE A 74 -1.83 7.30 5.90
N SER A 75 -0.51 7.13 5.76
CA SER A 75 0.47 8.21 5.63
C SER A 75 1.01 8.25 4.20
N PRO A 76 0.67 9.28 3.39
CA PRO A 76 1.21 9.44 2.03
C PRO A 76 2.75 9.45 1.98
N SER A 77 3.42 10.01 2.99
CA SER A 77 4.88 10.01 3.08
C SER A 77 5.45 8.64 3.36
N ASP A 78 4.78 7.83 4.19
CA ASP A 78 5.22 6.45 4.46
C ASP A 78 4.99 5.56 3.23
N LEU A 79 3.89 5.73 2.50
CA LEU A 79 3.67 5.07 1.21
C LEU A 79 4.80 5.42 0.22
N THR A 80 5.15 6.70 0.09
CA THR A 80 6.25 7.14 -0.78
C THR A 80 7.58 6.52 -0.35
N LEU A 81 7.86 6.46 0.96
CA LEU A 81 9.08 5.84 1.48
C LEU A 81 9.11 4.33 1.17
N PHE A 82 7.99 3.65 1.38
CA PHE A 82 7.84 2.23 1.06
C PHE A 82 8.08 1.96 -0.42
N GLN A 83 7.48 2.76 -1.32
CA GLN A 83 7.66 2.63 -2.76
C GLN A 83 9.13 2.82 -3.16
N LYS A 84 9.80 3.85 -2.63
CA LYS A 84 11.25 4.06 -2.85
C LYS A 84 12.08 2.88 -2.36
N GLN A 85 11.80 2.39 -1.15
CA GLN A 85 12.55 1.32 -0.49
C GLN A 85 12.54 0.01 -1.28
N PHE A 86 11.42 -0.29 -1.95
CA PHE A 86 11.23 -1.50 -2.74
C PHE A 86 11.32 -1.26 -4.25
N SER A 87 11.77 -0.07 -4.67
CA SER A 87 11.92 0.32 -6.07
C SER A 87 10.62 0.15 -6.89
N LEU A 88 9.49 0.43 -6.25
CA LEU A 88 8.17 0.48 -6.87
C LEU A 88 7.95 1.82 -7.59
N PRO A 89 7.01 1.90 -8.55
CA PRO A 89 6.52 3.18 -9.06
C PRO A 89 6.08 4.11 -7.91
N LEU A 90 6.45 5.39 -8.01
CA LEU A 90 6.02 6.41 -7.05
C LEU A 90 4.63 6.90 -7.44
N GLU A 91 3.62 6.34 -6.81
CA GLU A 91 2.22 6.59 -7.14
C GLU A 91 1.45 6.95 -5.88
N PRO A 92 0.78 8.12 -5.83
CA PRO A 92 -0.13 8.41 -4.74
C PRO A 92 -1.39 7.56 -4.86
N VAL A 93 -2.10 7.41 -3.74
CA VAL A 93 -3.52 7.02 -3.77
C VAL A 93 -4.28 8.00 -4.65
N SER A 94 -5.06 7.49 -5.61
CA SER A 94 -5.73 8.30 -6.62
C SER A 94 -6.95 9.04 -6.08
N HIS A 95 -7.68 8.40 -5.16
CA HIS A 95 -8.87 8.96 -4.54
C HIS A 95 -8.91 8.66 -3.05
N VAL A 96 -9.28 9.66 -2.25
CA VAL A 96 -9.47 9.53 -0.79
C VAL A 96 -10.91 9.90 -0.48
N ILE A 97 -11.68 8.93 0.01
CA ILE A 97 -13.08 9.09 0.39
C ILE A 97 -13.17 8.96 1.91
N GLY A 98 -13.89 9.87 2.57
CA GLY A 98 -14.03 9.87 4.03
C GLY A 98 -12.81 10.41 4.79
N GLY A 99 -11.75 10.86 4.11
CA GLY A 99 -10.56 11.43 4.73
C GLY A 99 -9.54 10.38 5.12
N HIS A 100 -8.95 10.48 6.32
CA HIS A 100 -8.04 9.48 6.86
C HIS A 100 -6.75 9.28 6.03
N SER A 101 -6.20 10.40 5.55
CA SER A 101 -4.89 10.53 4.92
C SER A 101 -4.08 11.60 5.66
N ASP A 102 -3.10 11.20 6.48
CA ASP A 102 -2.25 12.13 7.24
C ASP A 102 -0.84 11.55 7.48
N ASN A 103 0.19 12.32 7.11
CA ASN A 103 1.60 11.97 7.32
C ASN A 103 2.00 11.84 8.80
N HIS A 104 1.19 12.40 9.72
CA HIS A 104 1.45 12.34 11.16
C HIS A 104 0.66 11.24 11.87
N ALA A 105 -0.18 10.49 11.15
CA ALA A 105 -1.03 9.44 11.72
C ALA A 105 -0.24 8.43 12.57
N CYS A 106 0.92 8.02 12.05
CA CYS A 106 1.81 7.06 12.71
C CYS A 106 2.64 7.63 13.86
N ALA A 107 2.70 8.95 14.02
CA ALA A 107 3.44 9.57 15.12
C ALA A 107 2.69 9.47 16.46
N THR A 108 1.40 9.12 16.43
CA THR A 108 0.52 9.06 17.60
C THR A 108 0.11 7.62 17.91
N ALA A 109 -0.44 7.39 19.11
CA ALA A 109 -1.01 6.10 19.53
C ALA A 109 -0.11 4.87 19.30
N HIS A 110 1.22 5.05 19.37
CA HIS A 110 2.22 4.02 19.05
C HIS A 110 2.05 3.39 17.65
N GLY A 111 1.50 4.13 16.69
CA GLY A 111 1.24 3.67 15.32
C GLY A 111 -0.06 2.87 15.15
N ASN A 112 -0.82 2.62 16.22
CA ASN A 112 -2.05 1.81 16.16
C ASN A 112 -3.13 2.38 15.22
N ASN A 113 -3.10 3.69 14.96
CA ASN A 113 -4.07 4.36 14.10
C ASN A 113 -3.65 4.38 12.62
N CYS A 114 -2.51 3.78 12.27
CA CYS A 114 -2.02 3.80 10.90
C CYS A 114 -1.45 2.47 10.42
N ILE A 115 -1.12 1.55 11.32
CA ILE A 115 -0.41 0.31 10.97
C ILE A 115 -1.19 -0.50 9.94
N GLU A 116 -2.51 -0.62 10.10
CA GLU A 116 -3.35 -1.38 9.19
C GLU A 116 -3.50 -0.64 7.85
N ALA A 117 -3.96 0.61 7.89
CA ALA A 117 -4.13 1.42 6.68
C ALA A 117 -2.85 1.58 5.85
N ASN A 118 -1.68 1.70 6.49
CA ASN A 118 -0.41 1.71 5.77
C ASN A 118 -0.10 0.34 5.17
N LEU A 119 -0.29 -0.75 5.92
CA LEU A 119 -0.06 -2.11 5.43
C LEU A 119 -0.90 -2.38 4.18
N ASP A 120 -2.20 -2.11 4.26
CA ASP A 120 -3.15 -2.41 3.21
C ASP A 120 -2.87 -1.61 1.93
N VAL A 121 -2.70 -0.30 2.05
CA VAL A 121 -2.37 0.56 0.89
C VAL A 121 -1.02 0.18 0.29
N GLN A 122 0.01 0.00 1.12
CA GLN A 122 1.37 -0.26 0.62
C GLN A 122 1.46 -1.59 -0.11
N TYR A 123 0.84 -2.65 0.43
CA TYR A 123 0.92 -3.96 -0.20
C TYR A 123 -0.01 -4.11 -1.40
N LEU A 124 -1.23 -3.55 -1.35
CA LEU A 124 -2.13 -3.54 -2.50
C LEU A 124 -1.46 -2.84 -3.71
N MET A 125 -0.90 -1.65 -3.47
CA MET A 125 -0.21 -0.90 -4.53
C MET A 125 1.14 -1.49 -4.94
N ALA A 126 1.73 -2.39 -4.16
CA ALA A 126 2.99 -3.04 -4.50
C ALA A 126 2.84 -4.25 -5.41
N VAL A 127 1.76 -5.01 -5.25
CA VAL A 127 1.45 -6.19 -6.08
C VAL A 127 0.61 -5.83 -7.30
N ALA A 128 -0.02 -4.65 -7.30
CA ALA A 128 -0.77 -4.09 -8.42
C ALA A 128 -0.41 -2.60 -8.61
N ASN A 129 0.69 -2.37 -9.32
CA ASN A 129 1.20 -1.05 -9.71
C ASN A 129 0.32 -0.44 -10.82
N ASN A 130 0.35 0.88 -10.94
CA ASN A 130 -0.31 1.64 -12.01
C ASN A 130 -1.84 1.46 -12.05
N VAL A 131 -2.44 0.91 -11.00
CA VAL A 131 -3.90 0.78 -10.85
C VAL A 131 -4.44 1.97 -10.05
N PRO A 132 -5.46 2.70 -10.56
CA PRO A 132 -6.16 3.71 -9.78
C PRO A 132 -6.62 3.14 -8.43
N THR A 133 -6.04 3.64 -7.35
CA THR A 133 -6.24 3.12 -6.00
C THR A 133 -7.07 4.11 -5.19
N THR A 134 -8.17 3.64 -4.61
CA THR A 134 -9.03 4.43 -3.72
C THR A 134 -8.78 4.02 -2.28
N TYR A 135 -8.53 5.00 -1.41
CA TYR A 135 -8.62 4.82 0.03
C TYR A 135 -10.03 5.20 0.49
N TYR A 136 -10.80 4.22 0.94
CA TYR A 136 -12.19 4.43 1.37
C TYR A 136 -12.31 4.28 2.88
N TYR A 137 -12.50 5.39 3.58
CA TYR A 137 -12.80 5.37 5.00
C TYR A 137 -14.30 5.52 5.28
N TRP A 138 -14.82 4.71 6.20
CA TRP A 138 -16.18 4.83 6.70
C TRP A 138 -16.26 4.65 8.22
N SER A 139 -17.02 5.53 8.88
CA SER A 139 -17.28 5.48 10.31
C SER A 139 -18.76 5.65 10.65
N GLY A 140 -19.65 5.19 9.76
CA GLY A 140 -21.09 5.15 10.03
C GLY A 140 -21.46 4.16 11.14
N ASP A 141 -22.75 4.14 11.51
CA ASP A 141 -23.26 3.41 12.67
C ASP A 141 -23.06 1.89 12.54
N ASP A 142 -23.30 1.33 11.36
CA ASP A 142 -22.84 -0.01 11.00
C ASP A 142 -21.73 0.09 9.96
N PHE A 143 -20.49 -0.10 10.42
CA PHE A 143 -19.32 0.13 9.59
C PHE A 143 -19.35 -0.69 8.29
N LEU A 144 -19.88 -1.91 8.32
CA LEU A 144 -19.89 -2.81 7.17
C LEU A 144 -21.19 -2.73 6.38
N LEU A 145 -22.35 -2.76 7.04
CA LEU A 145 -23.64 -2.77 6.35
C LEU A 145 -23.91 -1.43 5.65
N ASP A 146 -23.66 -0.31 6.31
CA ASP A 146 -23.88 0.99 5.68
C ASP A 146 -22.89 1.20 4.54
N TRP A 147 -21.63 0.80 4.74
CA TRP A 147 -20.63 0.89 3.69
C TRP A 147 -20.98 0.06 2.45
N ILE A 148 -21.42 -1.20 2.60
CA ILE A 148 -21.75 -2.01 1.43
C ILE A 148 -22.97 -1.46 0.68
N GLN A 149 -23.90 -0.80 1.38
CA GLN A 149 -24.99 -0.06 0.74
C GLN A 149 -24.46 1.15 -0.05
N GLN A 150 -23.48 1.88 0.50
CA GLN A 150 -22.82 2.97 -0.23
C GLN A 150 -22.12 2.46 -1.48
N VAL A 151 -21.41 1.32 -1.42
CA VAL A 151 -20.79 0.67 -2.59
C VAL A 151 -21.83 0.26 -3.62
N ALA A 152 -22.93 -0.35 -3.20
CA ALA A 152 -24.02 -0.74 -4.09
C ALA A 152 -24.67 0.44 -4.83
N ASN A 153 -24.59 1.65 -4.26
CA ASN A 153 -25.11 2.88 -4.84
C ASN A 153 -24.08 3.63 -5.71
N MET A 154 -22.83 3.18 -5.81
CA MET A 154 -21.82 3.83 -6.65
C MET A 154 -22.09 3.59 -8.13
N VAL A 155 -21.97 4.65 -8.94
CA VAL A 155 -22.08 4.56 -10.40
C VAL A 155 -20.92 3.76 -11.02
N SER A 156 -19.73 3.88 -10.44
CA SER A 156 -18.52 3.21 -10.91
C SER A 156 -17.65 2.82 -9.71
N PRO A 157 -18.03 1.79 -8.94
CA PRO A 157 -17.24 1.35 -7.80
C PRO A 157 -15.87 0.81 -8.26
N PRO A 158 -14.84 0.89 -7.39
CA PRO A 158 -13.62 0.10 -7.55
C PRO A 158 -13.94 -1.37 -7.83
N LEU A 159 -13.24 -1.99 -8.79
CA LEU A 159 -13.52 -3.38 -9.19
C LEU A 159 -13.08 -4.40 -8.13
N VAL A 160 -12.11 -4.02 -7.30
CA VAL A 160 -11.60 -4.83 -6.19
C VAL A 160 -11.56 -3.97 -4.93
N PHE A 161 -12.08 -4.51 -3.83
CA PHE A 161 -11.91 -3.97 -2.49
C PHE A 161 -11.12 -4.95 -1.63
N SER A 162 -10.06 -4.47 -0.99
CA SER A 162 -9.41 -5.13 0.14
C SER A 162 -10.08 -4.67 1.43
N ILE A 163 -10.41 -5.61 2.31
CA ILE A 163 -11.12 -5.40 3.58
C ILE A 163 -10.42 -6.30 4.61
N SER A 164 -9.96 -5.73 5.72
CA SER A 164 -9.23 -6.41 6.78
C SER A 164 -9.97 -6.38 8.12
#